data_AF-A0A091SSH6-F1
#
_entry.id   AF-A0A091SSH6-F1
#
_cell.length_a   1.000
_cell.length_b   1.000
_cell.length_c   1.000
_cell.angle_alpha   90.00
_cell.angle_beta   90.00
_cell.angle_gamma   90.00
#
_symmetry.space_group_name_H-M   'P 1'
#
loop_
_entity.id
_entity.type
_entity.pdbx_description
1 polymer ?
#
loop_
_entity_poly.entity_id
_entity_poly.type
_entity_poly.pdbx_seq_one_letter_code
_entity_poly.pdbx_strand_id
1 'polypeptide(L)'
;VALDDVAEAEPAVAEAACDNTRRYRSLFMEAVQELLPLYRDQEVPPRDVLDVYLEHRVLLEQRGRAKGEPRDPQNQYPPELLRRFELYFQPPSTSKPLVIRDVKADSIGKLVTVAGIVTRVTEVKPMMVVATYTCDQCGAETYQPIQAPTFTPLLLCPSRECRMERAGGRLYLQTRGSKFIKYQELKMQEHTDQVPVGHLPRSITVAVHGDNTRLAQPGDHVSVTGVFLPLLKSGFRQVAQGLLSETYLEAHHIVKMNKSEEDELGAGDLTEEELQQI
;
A
#
# COMPACT_ATOMS: atom_id res chain seq x y z
N VAL A 1 10.68 7.83 -1.15
CA VAL A 1 11.15 8.82 -0.16
C VAL A 1 12.19 8.13 0.69
N ALA A 2 13.45 8.55 0.57
CA ALA A 2 14.50 8.08 1.47
C ALA A 2 14.27 8.71 2.84
N LEU A 3 14.22 7.88 3.88
CA LEU A 3 14.07 8.38 5.24
C LEU A 3 15.34 9.07 5.75
N ASP A 4 16.49 8.82 5.11
CA ASP A 4 17.74 9.54 5.39
C ASP A 4 17.59 11.04 5.07
N ASP A 5 17.08 11.39 3.88
CA ASP A 5 16.81 12.80 3.51
C ASP A 5 15.81 13.48 4.46
N VAL A 6 14.81 12.73 4.93
CA VAL A 6 13.82 13.22 5.89
C VAL A 6 14.47 13.43 7.27
N ALA A 7 15.38 12.54 7.67
CA ALA A 7 16.10 12.65 8.94
C ALA A 7 17.07 13.83 8.97
N GLU A 8 17.66 14.20 7.82
CA GLU A 8 18.49 15.40 7.69
C GLU A 8 17.70 16.68 7.93
N ALA A 9 16.46 16.74 7.45
CA ALA A 9 15.59 17.90 7.62
C ALA A 9 14.92 17.93 9.01
N GLU A 10 14.29 16.83 9.40
CA GLU A 10 13.56 16.72 10.66
C GLU A 10 13.61 15.27 11.22
N PRO A 11 14.55 14.99 12.16
CA PRO A 11 14.79 13.63 12.64
C PRO A 11 13.59 13.03 13.38
N ALA A 12 12.81 13.86 14.07
CA ALA A 12 11.62 13.41 14.80
C ALA A 12 10.54 12.83 13.87
N VAL A 13 10.40 13.36 12.65
CA VAL A 13 9.45 12.87 11.66
C VAL A 13 9.93 11.54 11.08
N ALA A 14 11.23 11.39 10.83
CA ALA A 14 11.81 10.14 10.34
C ALA A 14 11.61 8.99 11.35
N GLU A 15 11.88 9.25 12.64
CA GLU A 15 11.66 8.24 13.70
C GLU A 15 10.19 7.88 13.84
N ALA A 16 9.30 8.88 13.87
CA ALA A 16 7.86 8.62 13.96
C ALA A 16 7.29 7.91 12.71
N ALA A 17 7.87 8.16 11.53
CA ALA A 17 7.55 7.46 10.30
C ALA A 17 8.01 5.99 10.33
N CYS A 18 9.12 5.69 11.00
CA CYS A 18 9.54 4.31 11.26
C CYS A 18 8.58 3.60 12.23
N ASP A 19 8.05 4.29 13.24
CA ASP A 19 7.13 3.67 14.22
C ASP A 19 5.70 3.49 13.73
N ASN A 20 5.16 4.43 12.95
CA ASN A 20 3.80 4.38 12.41
C ASN A 20 3.76 4.71 10.91
N THR A 21 4.43 3.87 10.14
CA THR A 21 4.65 4.11 8.71
C THR A 21 3.35 4.25 7.92
N ARG A 22 2.31 3.48 8.26
CA ARG A 22 1.03 3.52 7.53
C ARG A 22 0.37 4.90 7.62
N ARG A 23 0.39 5.53 8.79
CA ARG A 23 -0.19 6.87 8.97
C ARG A 23 0.64 7.93 8.25
N TYR A 24 1.96 7.89 8.43
CA TYR A 24 2.85 8.85 7.76
C TYR A 24 2.78 8.70 6.24
N ARG A 25 2.63 7.49 5.70
CA ARG A 25 2.41 7.28 4.27
C ARG A 25 1.19 8.05 3.77
N SER A 26 0.05 7.96 4.46
CA SER A 26 -1.17 8.69 4.08
C SER A 26 -0.98 10.21 4.15
N LEU A 27 -0.35 10.71 5.20
CA LEU A 27 -0.07 12.15 5.37
C LEU A 27 0.87 12.68 4.28
N PHE A 28 1.96 11.96 3.98
CA PHE A 28 2.85 12.32 2.89
C PHE A 28 2.14 12.26 1.53
N MET A 29 1.26 11.28 1.31
CA MET A 29 0.46 11.22 0.08
C MET A 29 -0.50 12.42 -0.07
N GLU A 30 -1.08 12.90 1.03
CA GLU A 30 -1.93 14.09 1.04
C GLU A 30 -1.11 15.35 0.77
N ALA A 31 0.02 15.53 1.46
CA ALA A 31 0.91 16.67 1.26
C ALA A 31 1.45 16.72 -0.19
N VAL A 32 1.89 15.59 -0.74
CA VAL A 32 2.35 15.53 -2.14
C VAL A 32 1.22 15.89 -3.10
N GLN A 33 -0.01 15.43 -2.85
CA GLN A 33 -1.16 15.75 -3.71
C GLN A 33 -1.49 17.25 -3.72
N GLU A 34 -1.32 17.94 -2.58
CA GLU A 34 -1.53 19.39 -2.48
C GLU A 34 -0.43 20.20 -3.17
N LEU A 35 0.81 19.71 -3.11
CA LEU A 35 1.97 20.41 -3.68
C LEU A 35 2.13 20.16 -5.19
N LEU A 36 1.76 18.99 -5.70
CA LEU A 36 1.97 18.59 -7.10
C LEU A 36 1.46 19.59 -8.15
N PRO A 37 0.28 20.24 -7.98
CA PRO A 37 -0.20 21.24 -8.94
C PRO A 37 0.71 22.46 -9.07
N LEU A 38 1.45 22.84 -8.02
CA LEU A 38 2.33 24.00 -8.01
C LEU A 38 3.61 23.78 -8.84
N TYR A 39 4.01 22.52 -9.02
CA TYR A 39 5.23 22.12 -9.73
C TYR A 39 4.93 21.54 -11.13
N ARG A 40 3.73 21.77 -11.66
CA ARG A 40 3.35 21.29 -13.00
C ARG A 40 3.86 22.25 -14.08
N ASP A 41 5.02 21.96 -14.65
CA ASP A 41 5.61 22.75 -15.73
C ASP A 41 4.94 22.53 -17.11
N GLN A 42 4.36 21.34 -17.34
CA GLN A 42 3.74 20.97 -18.61
C GLN A 42 2.41 20.22 -18.43
N GLU A 43 1.50 20.42 -19.38
CA GLU A 43 0.29 19.61 -19.48
C GLU A 43 0.63 18.22 -20.02
N VAL A 44 0.44 17.19 -19.19
CA VAL A 44 0.62 15.80 -19.59
C VAL A 44 -0.60 15.35 -20.39
N PRO A 45 -0.45 14.79 -21.60
CA PRO A 45 -1.57 14.22 -22.35
C PRO A 45 -2.10 12.95 -21.65
N PRO A 46 -3.39 12.62 -21.81
CA PRO A 46 -3.99 11.44 -21.20
C PRO A 46 -3.29 10.18 -21.73
N ARG A 47 -2.74 9.38 -20.81
CA ARG A 47 -2.01 8.14 -21.16
C ARG A 47 -2.92 6.92 -21.15
N ASP A 48 -3.92 6.94 -20.28
CA ASP A 48 -4.79 5.80 -20.02
C ASP A 48 -6.28 6.21 -20.13
N VAL A 49 -7.14 5.20 -20.30
CA VAL A 49 -8.60 5.34 -20.31
C VAL A 49 -9.08 6.08 -19.06
N LEU A 50 -8.53 5.74 -17.89
CA LEU A 50 -8.90 6.41 -16.65
C LEU A 50 -8.54 7.92 -16.67
N ASP A 51 -7.48 8.35 -17.38
CA ASP A 51 -7.15 9.78 -17.51
C ASP A 51 -8.20 10.51 -18.33
N VAL A 52 -8.63 9.90 -19.44
CA VAL A 52 -9.71 10.45 -20.27
C VAL A 52 -11.01 10.56 -19.47
N TYR A 53 -11.34 9.55 -18.65
CA TYR A 53 -12.49 9.62 -17.75
C TYR A 53 -12.34 10.73 -16.71
N LEU A 54 -11.16 10.91 -16.12
CA LEU A 54 -10.88 11.98 -15.14
C LEU A 54 -10.96 13.37 -15.78
N GLU A 55 -10.39 13.56 -16.97
CA GLU A 55 -10.49 14.81 -17.73
C GLU A 55 -11.94 15.13 -18.08
N HIS A 56 -12.70 14.15 -18.57
CA HIS A 56 -14.12 14.33 -18.87
C HIS A 56 -14.93 14.68 -17.61
N ARG A 57 -14.63 14.04 -16.47
CA ARG A 57 -15.25 14.36 -15.17
C ARG A 57 -14.95 15.80 -14.73
N VAL A 58 -13.68 16.21 -14.76
CA VAL A 58 -13.27 17.58 -14.41
C VAL A 58 -13.91 18.61 -15.34
N LEU A 59 -14.00 18.31 -16.64
CA LEU A 59 -14.62 19.19 -17.63
C LEU A 59 -16.14 19.29 -17.46
N LEU A 60 -16.81 18.19 -17.12
CA LEU A 60 -18.22 18.19 -16.73
C LEU A 60 -18.45 18.99 -15.44
N GLU A 61 -17.58 18.87 -14.43
CA GLU A 61 -17.65 19.71 -13.22
C GLU A 61 -17.49 21.20 -13.55
N GLN A 62 -16.56 21.56 -14.43
CA GLN A 62 -16.34 22.95 -14.85
C GLN A 62 -17.55 23.51 -15.62
N ARG A 63 -18.21 22.70 -16.44
CA ARG A 63 -19.42 23.09 -17.21
C ARG A 63 -20.68 23.11 -16.35
N GLY A 64 -20.81 22.17 -15.41
CA GLY A 64 -21.91 22.06 -14.46
C GLY A 64 -21.93 23.17 -13.38
N ARG A 65 -20.88 24.00 -13.31
CA ARG A 65 -20.85 25.26 -12.52
C ARG A 65 -21.80 26.33 -13.09
N ALA A 66 -23.09 26.02 -13.21
CA ALA A 66 -24.12 27.03 -13.22
C ALA A 66 -24.33 27.54 -11.78
N LYS A 67 -23.66 28.64 -11.42
CA LYS A 67 -23.95 29.52 -10.26
C LYS A 67 -24.25 28.83 -8.92
N GLY A 68 -23.21 28.55 -8.14
CA GLY A 68 -23.25 28.73 -6.68
C GLY A 68 -24.07 27.75 -5.83
N GLU A 69 -24.53 26.61 -6.35
CA GLU A 69 -25.09 25.57 -5.48
C GLU A 69 -23.99 24.91 -4.62
N PRO A 70 -24.19 24.78 -3.31
CA PRO A 70 -23.25 24.09 -2.43
C PRO A 70 -23.18 22.61 -2.82
N ARG A 71 -21.95 22.12 -2.95
CA ARG A 71 -21.61 20.72 -3.24
C ARG A 71 -22.35 19.81 -2.24
N ASP A 72 -23.07 18.79 -2.70
CA ASP A 72 -23.37 17.68 -1.80
C ASP A 72 -22.03 17.00 -1.48
N PRO A 73 -21.60 16.92 -0.19
CA PRO A 73 -20.31 16.34 0.20
C PRO A 73 -20.17 14.86 -0.24
N GLN A 74 -21.29 14.21 -0.56
CA GLN A 74 -21.35 12.85 -1.07
C GLN A 74 -20.76 12.68 -2.49
N ASN A 75 -20.69 13.76 -3.28
CA ASN A 75 -20.25 13.73 -4.68
C ASN A 75 -18.85 14.31 -4.90
N GLN A 76 -18.05 14.45 -3.83
CA GLN A 76 -16.67 14.85 -3.97
C GLN A 76 -15.81 13.65 -4.41
N TYR A 77 -14.99 13.85 -5.44
CA TYR A 77 -14.05 12.81 -5.87
C TYR A 77 -13.07 12.51 -4.73
N PRO A 78 -12.95 11.23 -4.31
CA PRO A 78 -11.97 10.89 -3.30
C PRO A 78 -10.56 11.15 -3.84
N PRO A 79 -9.63 11.68 -3.03
CA PRO A 79 -8.27 11.98 -3.49
C PRO A 79 -7.57 10.73 -4.02
N GLU A 80 -7.90 9.56 -3.47
CA GLU A 80 -7.38 8.26 -3.92
C GLU A 80 -7.67 7.97 -5.41
N LEU A 81 -8.78 8.47 -5.97
CA LEU A 81 -9.14 8.30 -7.37
C LEU A 81 -8.26 9.13 -8.30
N LEU A 82 -7.89 10.35 -7.85
CA LEU A 82 -7.10 11.32 -8.63
C LEU A 82 -5.58 11.07 -8.53
N ARG A 83 -5.12 10.38 -7.48
CA ARG A 83 -3.70 10.06 -7.28
C ARG A 83 -3.18 9.20 -8.45
N ARG A 84 -2.17 9.68 -9.17
CA ARG A 84 -1.46 8.94 -10.24
C ARG A 84 -0.05 8.50 -9.85
N PHE A 85 0.38 8.84 -8.65
CA PHE A 85 1.66 8.42 -8.10
C PHE A 85 1.45 7.43 -6.95
N GLU A 86 2.49 6.65 -6.70
CA GLU A 86 2.60 5.78 -5.53
C GLU A 86 3.75 6.30 -4.66
N LEU A 87 3.60 6.14 -3.35
CA LEU A 87 4.62 6.57 -2.39
C LEU A 87 5.09 5.38 -1.59
N TYR A 88 6.41 5.19 -1.62
CA TYR A 88 7.15 4.19 -0.88
C TYR A 88 8.22 4.85 -0.01
N PHE A 89 8.46 4.26 1.16
CA PHE A 89 9.55 4.64 2.03
C PHE A 89 10.73 3.70 1.79
N GLN A 90 11.90 4.29 1.58
CA GLN A 90 13.14 3.56 1.62
C GLN A 90 13.67 3.66 3.06
N PRO A 91 14.09 2.53 3.66
CA PRO A 91 14.57 2.52 5.03
C PRO A 91 15.78 3.44 5.19
N PRO A 92 16.05 3.94 6.41
CA PRO A 92 17.29 4.63 6.67
C PRO A 92 18.48 3.67 6.57
N SER A 93 19.62 4.17 6.10
CA SER A 93 20.84 3.36 5.92
C SER A 93 21.36 2.73 7.23
N THR A 94 21.01 3.33 8.37
CA THR A 94 21.32 2.82 9.72
C THR A 94 20.53 1.57 10.09
N SER A 95 19.41 1.28 9.42
CA SER A 95 18.55 0.15 9.79
C SER A 95 19.16 -1.20 9.37
N LYS A 96 19.48 -2.03 10.37
CA LYS A 96 19.99 -3.38 10.14
C LYS A 96 18.86 -4.31 9.67
N PRO A 97 19.12 -5.22 8.71
CA PRO A 97 18.15 -6.22 8.32
C PRO A 97 17.90 -7.20 9.48
N LEU A 98 16.63 -7.43 9.81
CA LEU A 98 16.22 -8.41 10.81
C LEU A 98 15.98 -9.77 10.17
N VAL A 99 16.24 -10.83 10.94
CA VAL A 99 15.85 -12.19 10.60
C VAL A 99 14.33 -12.33 10.77
N ILE A 100 13.66 -13.10 9.91
CA ILE A 100 12.19 -13.31 9.98
C ILE A 100 11.76 -13.82 11.37
N ARG A 101 12.63 -14.58 12.05
CA ARG A 101 12.40 -15.14 13.40
C ARG A 101 12.27 -14.07 14.47
N ASP A 102 13.01 -12.98 14.32
CA ASP A 102 13.12 -11.90 15.30
C ASP A 102 12.02 -10.85 15.12
N VAL A 103 11.21 -10.97 14.07
CA VAL A 103 9.99 -10.17 13.90
C VAL A 103 8.96 -10.60 14.95
N LYS A 104 8.83 -9.79 16.00
CA LYS A 104 7.97 -10.03 17.16
C LYS A 104 6.81 -9.03 17.18
N ALA A 105 6.00 -9.10 18.24
CA ALA A 105 4.87 -8.19 18.45
C ALA A 105 5.28 -6.70 18.47
N ASP A 106 6.49 -6.39 18.92
CA ASP A 106 7.02 -5.01 18.99
C ASP A 106 7.25 -4.39 17.61
N SER A 107 7.31 -5.21 16.57
CA SER A 107 7.49 -4.80 15.17
C SER A 107 6.17 -4.44 14.48
N ILE A 108 5.01 -4.64 15.12
CA ILE A 108 3.71 -4.37 14.51
C ILE A 108 3.55 -2.86 14.27
N GLY A 109 3.25 -2.49 13.03
CA GLY A 109 3.04 -1.10 12.60
C GLY A 109 4.33 -0.36 12.23
N LYS A 110 5.50 -0.94 12.53
CA LYS A 110 6.81 -0.36 12.26
C LYS A 110 7.34 -0.72 10.88
N LEU A 111 8.22 0.12 10.35
CA LEU A 111 9.01 -0.18 9.15
C LEU A 111 10.14 -1.14 9.53
N VAL A 112 10.13 -2.33 8.95
CA VAL A 112 11.12 -3.37 9.20
C VAL A 112 11.73 -3.83 7.89
N THR A 113 13.05 -3.97 7.88
CA THR A 113 13.80 -4.60 6.79
C THR A 113 14.06 -6.05 7.14
N VAL A 114 13.66 -6.96 6.25
CA VAL A 114 13.78 -8.41 6.46
C VAL A 114 14.49 -9.03 5.26
N ALA A 115 15.52 -9.82 5.53
CA ALA A 115 16.26 -10.55 4.50
C ALA A 115 15.77 -12.00 4.42
N GLY A 116 15.69 -12.54 3.21
CA GLY A 116 15.32 -13.94 3.00
C GLY A 116 15.27 -14.35 1.53
N ILE A 117 14.90 -15.61 1.31
CA ILE A 117 14.79 -16.21 -0.02
C ILE A 117 13.32 -16.26 -0.43
N VAL A 118 13.01 -15.81 -1.65
CA VAL A 118 11.66 -15.92 -2.18
C VAL A 118 11.38 -17.36 -2.58
N THR A 119 10.38 -17.99 -1.96
CA THR A 119 10.01 -19.40 -2.23
C THR A 119 8.90 -19.52 -3.25
N ARG A 120 7.90 -18.64 -3.16
CA ARG A 120 6.72 -18.69 -4.01
C ARG A 120 6.26 -17.29 -4.34
N VAL A 121 5.94 -17.09 -5.61
CA VAL A 121 5.40 -15.85 -6.15
C VAL A 121 4.07 -16.14 -6.81
N THR A 122 3.06 -15.33 -6.50
CA THR A 122 1.77 -15.38 -7.19
C THR A 122 1.79 -14.54 -8.46
N GLU A 123 0.86 -14.81 -9.38
CA GLU A 123 0.65 -13.94 -10.54
C GLU A 123 0.10 -12.58 -10.12
N VAL A 124 0.40 -11.54 -10.91
CA VAL A 124 -0.08 -10.19 -10.64
C VAL A 124 -1.59 -10.13 -10.87
N LYS A 125 -2.32 -9.71 -9.84
CA LYS A 125 -3.77 -9.54 -9.86
C LYS A 125 -4.12 -8.05 -9.74
N PRO A 126 -5.18 -7.57 -10.42
CA PRO A 126 -5.66 -6.21 -10.21
C PRO A 126 -6.41 -6.13 -8.87
N MET A 127 -5.96 -5.24 -7.97
CA MET A 127 -6.64 -4.90 -6.73
C MET A 127 -7.37 -3.57 -6.90
N MET A 128 -8.65 -3.54 -6.54
CA MET A 128 -9.46 -2.32 -6.65
C MET A 128 -9.22 -1.42 -5.43
N VAL A 129 -8.92 -0.14 -5.69
CA VAL A 129 -8.71 0.88 -4.65
C VAL A 129 -9.96 1.75 -4.52
N VAL A 130 -10.54 2.17 -5.64
CA VAL A 130 -11.77 2.95 -5.67
C VAL A 130 -12.74 2.31 -6.64
N ALA A 131 -13.89 1.90 -6.13
CA ALA A 131 -15.02 1.45 -6.94
C ALA A 131 -15.88 2.66 -7.34
N THR A 132 -16.17 2.78 -8.63
CA THR A 132 -17.09 3.79 -9.14
C THR A 132 -18.38 3.13 -9.61
N TYR A 133 -19.51 3.60 -9.09
CA TYR A 133 -20.83 3.10 -9.42
C TYR A 133 -21.60 4.16 -10.19
N THR A 134 -22.36 3.73 -11.20
CA THR A 134 -23.26 4.58 -11.98
C THR A 134 -24.70 4.19 -11.68
N CYS A 135 -25.55 5.18 -11.42
CA CYS A 135 -26.98 4.93 -11.23
C CYS A 135 -27.71 4.90 -12.57
N ASP A 136 -28.63 3.94 -12.74
CA ASP A 136 -29.49 3.79 -13.91
C ASP A 136 -30.54 4.88 -14.08
N GLN A 137 -31.05 5.45 -12.97
CA GLN A 137 -32.12 6.44 -12.99
C GLN A 137 -31.60 7.88 -13.00
N CYS A 138 -30.76 8.25 -12.03
CA CYS A 138 -30.25 9.63 -11.93
C CYS A 138 -28.96 9.86 -12.71
N GLY A 139 -28.29 8.82 -13.21
CA GLY A 139 -27.00 8.94 -13.89
C GLY A 139 -25.84 9.39 -12.98
N ALA A 140 -26.07 9.60 -11.68
CA ALA A 140 -25.05 10.03 -10.75
C ALA A 140 -23.97 8.95 -10.54
N GLU A 141 -22.72 9.39 -10.42
CA GLU A 141 -21.60 8.54 -10.08
C GLU A 141 -21.36 8.55 -8.56
N THR A 142 -21.24 7.37 -7.95
CA THR A 142 -20.91 7.21 -6.52
C THR A 142 -19.54 6.54 -6.37
N TYR A 143 -18.72 7.05 -5.46
CA TYR A 143 -17.36 6.58 -5.23
C TYR A 143 -17.24 5.87 -3.89
N GLN A 144 -16.73 4.65 -3.88
CA GLN A 144 -16.46 3.89 -2.65
C GLN A 144 -14.96 3.56 -2.57
N PRO A 145 -14.21 4.17 -1.64
CA PRO A 145 -12.83 3.77 -1.37
C PRO A 145 -12.81 2.42 -0.64
N ILE A 146 -11.93 1.52 -1.08
CA ILE A 146 -11.81 0.16 -0.58
C ILE A 146 -10.48 0.03 0.15
N GLN A 147 -10.53 -0.09 1.47
CA GLN A 147 -9.34 -0.24 2.32
C GLN A 147 -9.09 -1.68 2.77
N ALA A 148 -10.07 -2.57 2.60
CA ALA A 148 -10.05 -3.95 3.08
C ALA A 148 -10.06 -4.94 1.91
N PRO A 149 -9.49 -6.14 2.08
CA PRO A 149 -9.48 -7.18 1.04
C PRO A 149 -10.89 -7.68 0.68
N THR A 150 -11.84 -7.51 1.59
CA THR A 150 -13.26 -7.84 1.38
C THR A 150 -14.09 -6.58 1.59
N PHE A 151 -14.96 -6.27 0.65
CA PHE A 151 -15.89 -5.15 0.76
C PHE A 151 -17.27 -5.54 0.26
N THR A 152 -18.30 -4.85 0.73
CA THR A 152 -19.67 -4.99 0.25
C THR A 152 -19.96 -3.89 -0.75
N PRO A 153 -20.35 -4.24 -2.00
CA PRO A 153 -20.64 -3.23 -3.02
C PRO A 153 -21.90 -2.45 -2.65
N LEU A 154 -21.92 -1.17 -3.02
CA LEU A 154 -23.11 -0.34 -2.90
C LEU A 154 -24.13 -0.74 -3.98
N LEU A 155 -25.34 -1.12 -3.57
CA LEU A 155 -26.42 -1.52 -4.47
C LEU A 155 -27.45 -0.40 -4.72
N LEU A 156 -27.61 0.49 -3.74
CA LEU A 156 -28.61 1.55 -3.73
C LEU A 156 -27.94 2.90 -3.84
N CYS A 157 -28.45 3.75 -4.72
CA CYS A 157 -27.90 5.09 -4.94
C CYS A 157 -28.09 5.97 -3.68
N PRO A 158 -27.03 6.57 -3.12
CA PRO A 158 -27.14 7.49 -1.98
C PRO A 158 -27.60 8.89 -2.38
N SER A 159 -27.75 9.20 -3.69
CA SER A 159 -28.09 10.53 -4.18
C SER A 159 -29.43 11.02 -3.64
N ARG A 160 -29.54 12.35 -3.48
CA ARG A 160 -30.77 12.98 -2.99
C ARG A 160 -31.94 12.77 -3.96
N GLU A 161 -31.70 12.84 -5.26
CA GLU A 161 -32.68 12.62 -6.32
C GLU A 161 -33.35 11.25 -6.19
N CYS A 162 -32.57 10.16 -6.16
CA CYS A 162 -33.11 8.81 -6.02
C CYS A 162 -33.76 8.55 -4.66
N ARG A 163 -33.32 9.25 -3.60
CA ARG A 163 -33.88 9.10 -2.25
C ARG A 163 -35.21 9.83 -2.09
N MET A 164 -35.35 11.01 -2.71
CA MET A 164 -36.58 11.80 -2.64
C MET A 164 -37.68 11.21 -3.52
N GLU A 165 -37.34 10.72 -4.72
CA GLU A 165 -38.33 10.16 -5.65
C GLU A 165 -38.77 8.72 -5.28
N ARG A 166 -38.19 8.10 -4.25
CA ARG A 166 -38.39 6.68 -3.87
C ARG A 166 -38.17 5.69 -5.03
N ALA A 167 -37.56 6.13 -6.12
CA ALA A 167 -37.41 5.34 -7.34
C ALA A 167 -36.33 4.24 -7.19
N GLY A 168 -35.49 4.34 -6.15
CA GLY A 168 -34.62 3.24 -5.73
C GLY A 168 -33.64 2.82 -6.81
N GLY A 169 -33.00 3.79 -7.47
CA GLY A 169 -32.05 3.56 -8.56
C GLY A 169 -30.97 2.56 -8.18
N ARG A 170 -30.73 1.61 -9.10
CA ARG A 170 -29.76 0.54 -8.94
C ARG A 170 -28.39 1.04 -9.37
N LEU A 171 -27.39 0.72 -8.54
CA LEU A 171 -26.01 1.05 -8.82
C LEU A 171 -25.33 -0.08 -9.60
N TYR A 172 -24.70 0.29 -10.72
CA TYR A 172 -23.89 -0.60 -11.53
C TYR A 172 -22.41 -0.21 -11.43
N LEU A 173 -21.57 -1.18 -11.09
CA LEU A 173 -20.13 -0.97 -11.00
C LEU A 173 -19.54 -0.73 -12.39
N GLN A 174 -18.91 0.42 -12.57
CA GLN A 174 -18.23 0.78 -13.80
C GLN A 174 -16.73 0.50 -13.67
N THR A 175 -16.26 -0.57 -14.32
CA THR A 175 -14.86 -1.01 -14.26
C THR A 175 -13.90 0.04 -14.84
N ARG A 176 -14.28 0.71 -15.93
CA ARG A 176 -13.42 1.73 -16.60
C ARG A 176 -13.24 3.01 -15.79
N GLY A 177 -14.23 3.36 -14.97
CA GLY A 177 -14.18 4.53 -14.10
C GLY A 177 -13.50 4.24 -12.76
N SER A 178 -13.31 2.96 -12.43
CA SER A 178 -12.73 2.47 -11.17
C SER A 178 -11.21 2.44 -11.24
N LYS A 179 -10.57 2.63 -10.09
CA LYS A 179 -9.11 2.60 -9.97
C LYS A 179 -8.64 1.24 -9.50
N PHE A 180 -7.71 0.67 -10.26
CA PHE A 180 -7.03 -0.58 -9.93
C PHE A 180 -5.54 -0.34 -9.74
N ILE A 181 -4.94 -1.09 -8.82
CA ILE A 181 -3.50 -1.18 -8.63
C ILE A 181 -3.06 -2.63 -8.83
N LYS A 182 -1.80 -2.82 -9.21
CA LYS A 182 -1.20 -4.15 -9.29
C LYS A 182 -1.04 -4.70 -7.86
N TYR A 183 -1.41 -5.94 -7.64
CA TYR A 183 -1.20 -6.65 -6.38
C TYR A 183 -0.53 -7.99 -6.65
N GLN A 184 0.45 -8.31 -5.81
CA GLN A 184 1.16 -9.57 -5.87
C GLN A 184 1.49 -10.04 -4.45
N GLU A 185 1.31 -11.32 -4.20
CA GLU A 185 1.68 -11.97 -2.95
C GLU A 185 2.97 -12.77 -3.16
N LEU A 186 3.97 -12.52 -2.32
CA LEU A 186 5.23 -13.24 -2.26
C LEU A 186 5.30 -14.01 -0.94
N LYS A 187 5.85 -15.22 -0.96
CA LYS A 187 6.24 -15.95 0.25
C LYS A 187 7.75 -15.97 0.33
N MET A 188 8.26 -15.44 1.43
CA MET A 188 9.69 -15.37 1.72
C MET A 188 10.02 -16.28 2.90
N GLN A 189 11.18 -16.93 2.85
CA GLN A 189 11.67 -17.85 3.85
C GLN A 189 13.02 -17.36 4.40
N GLU A 190 13.31 -17.70 5.66
CA GLU A 190 14.58 -17.41 6.32
C GLU A 190 15.76 -17.99 5.53
N HIS A 191 16.91 -17.30 5.58
CA HIS A 191 18.15 -17.88 5.09
C HIS A 191 18.53 -19.11 5.90
N THR A 192 19.05 -20.16 5.26
CA THR A 192 19.39 -21.42 5.94
C THR A 192 20.41 -21.23 7.06
N ASP A 193 21.33 -20.27 6.89
CA ASP A 193 22.43 -20.02 7.82
C ASP A 193 21.95 -19.36 9.12
N GLN A 194 20.79 -18.71 9.08
CA GLN A 194 20.18 -18.05 10.22
C GLN A 194 19.24 -18.99 11.00
N VAL A 195 19.08 -20.25 10.55
CA VAL A 195 18.18 -21.22 11.21
C VAL A 195 18.93 -21.93 12.34
N PRO A 196 18.44 -21.85 13.59
CA PRO A 196 19.03 -22.58 14.71
C PRO A 196 18.93 -24.09 14.51
N VAL A 197 19.95 -24.82 14.98
CA VAL A 197 20.01 -26.29 14.91
C VAL A 197 18.74 -26.90 15.52
N GLY A 198 18.07 -27.76 14.75
CA GLY A 198 16.86 -28.47 15.18
C GLY A 198 15.53 -27.74 14.94
N HIS A 199 15.54 -26.51 14.42
CA HIS A 199 14.32 -25.81 14.03
C HIS A 199 14.06 -25.88 12.52
N LEU A 200 12.78 -25.83 12.16
CA LEU A 200 12.35 -25.63 10.78
C LEU A 200 12.43 -24.12 10.41
N PRO A 201 12.84 -23.79 9.17
CA PRO A 201 12.85 -22.43 8.66
C PRO A 201 11.44 -21.84 8.62
N ARG A 202 11.27 -20.61 9.10
CA ARG A 202 9.99 -19.91 9.06
C ARG A 202 9.79 -19.19 7.74
N SER A 203 8.53 -18.97 7.39
CA SER A 203 8.14 -18.20 6.20
C SER A 203 7.19 -17.07 6.58
N ILE A 204 7.29 -15.96 5.87
CA ILE A 204 6.44 -14.79 6.00
C ILE A 204 5.79 -14.48 4.65
N THR A 205 4.57 -13.95 4.70
CA THR A 205 3.84 -13.51 3.51
C THR A 205 4.08 -12.02 3.32
N VAL A 206 4.48 -11.63 2.13
CA VAL A 206 4.76 -10.25 1.74
C VAL A 206 3.73 -9.81 0.69
N ALA A 207 3.00 -8.75 1.00
CA ALA A 207 2.07 -8.10 0.09
C ALA A 207 2.79 -6.99 -0.67
N VAL A 208 2.81 -7.11 -2.00
CA VAL A 208 3.46 -6.15 -2.89
C VAL A 208 2.39 -5.45 -3.72
N HIS A 209 2.43 -4.12 -3.69
CA HIS A 209 1.50 -3.26 -4.40
C HIS A 209 2.22 -2.45 -5.46
N GLY A 210 1.53 -2.15 -6.55
CA GLY A 210 1.94 -1.12 -7.50
C GLY A 210 3.15 -1.48 -8.36
N ASP A 211 4.10 -0.55 -8.48
CA ASP A 211 5.28 -0.72 -9.32
C ASP A 211 6.34 -1.66 -8.75
N ASN A 212 6.28 -1.97 -7.46
CA ASN A 212 7.14 -2.98 -6.84
C ASN A 212 6.82 -4.42 -7.27
N THR A 213 5.73 -4.64 -8.02
CA THR A 213 5.34 -5.96 -8.52
C THR A 213 6.31 -6.47 -9.59
N ARG A 214 6.51 -7.79 -9.65
CA ARG A 214 7.43 -8.50 -10.57
C ARG A 214 8.92 -8.23 -10.38
N LEU A 215 9.32 -7.54 -9.32
CA LEU A 215 10.74 -7.32 -9.03
C LEU A 215 11.46 -8.61 -8.64
N ALA A 216 10.86 -9.45 -7.80
CA ALA A 216 11.48 -10.68 -7.31
C ALA A 216 10.92 -11.95 -7.97
N GLN A 217 11.80 -12.94 -8.17
CA GLN A 217 11.46 -14.27 -8.69
C GLN A 217 11.68 -15.35 -7.62
N PRO A 218 11.02 -16.51 -7.72
CA PRO A 218 11.33 -17.64 -6.84
C PRO A 218 12.81 -18.04 -6.96
N GLY A 219 13.49 -18.17 -5.83
CA GLY A 219 14.92 -18.45 -5.72
C GLY A 219 15.81 -17.22 -5.53
N ASP A 220 15.27 -16.01 -5.72
CA ASP A 220 16.02 -14.78 -5.48
C ASP A 220 16.22 -14.55 -3.97
N HIS A 221 17.44 -14.14 -3.61
CA HIS A 221 17.77 -13.63 -2.28
C HIS A 221 17.46 -12.13 -2.25
N VAL A 222 16.59 -11.71 -1.34
CA VAL A 222 16.05 -10.35 -1.32
C VAL A 222 16.03 -9.77 0.09
N SER A 223 16.30 -8.47 0.17
CA SER A 223 15.99 -7.62 1.30
C SER A 223 14.68 -6.90 1.02
N VAL A 224 13.66 -7.16 1.83
CA VAL A 224 12.37 -6.47 1.73
C VAL A 224 12.19 -5.56 2.93
N THR A 225 12.06 -4.27 2.69
CA THR A 225 11.60 -3.31 3.68
C THR A 225 10.10 -3.12 3.54
N GLY A 226 9.39 -3.29 4.65
CA GLY A 226 7.95 -3.14 4.68
C GLY A 226 7.38 -2.91 6.06
N VAL A 227 6.06 -2.72 6.13
CA VAL A 227 5.34 -2.53 7.39
C VAL A 227 4.75 -3.85 7.81
N PHE A 228 5.05 -4.29 9.02
CA PHE A 228 4.50 -5.53 9.56
C PHE A 228 3.10 -5.29 10.12
N LEU A 229 2.08 -5.91 9.50
CA LEU A 229 0.68 -5.65 9.83
C LEU A 229 -0.10 -6.96 10.06
N PRO A 230 -1.05 -6.97 11.00
CA PRO A 230 -2.00 -8.06 11.13
C PRO A 230 -3.06 -7.98 10.03
N LEU A 231 -3.39 -9.12 9.44
CA LEU A 231 -4.53 -9.33 8.57
C LEU A 231 -5.72 -9.83 9.40
N LEU A 232 -6.74 -8.99 9.51
CA LEU A 232 -8.01 -9.38 10.12
C LEU A 232 -8.87 -10.10 9.09
N LYS A 233 -9.12 -11.39 9.30
CA LYS A 233 -10.10 -12.13 8.50
C LYS A 233 -11.50 -11.85 9.04
N SER A 234 -12.40 -11.43 8.16
CA SER A 234 -13.81 -11.18 8.51
C SER A 234 -14.65 -12.47 8.44
N GLY A 235 -15.73 -12.52 9.23
CA GLY A 235 -16.77 -13.57 9.18
C GLY A 235 -16.51 -14.79 10.07
N PHE A 236 -17.03 -15.95 9.68
CA PHE A 236 -16.96 -17.20 10.46
C PHE A 236 -15.52 -17.63 10.80
N ARG A 237 -14.53 -17.24 9.99
CA ARG A 237 -13.12 -17.50 10.27
C ARG A 237 -12.60 -16.72 11.48
N GLN A 238 -13.14 -15.54 11.78
CA GLN A 238 -12.81 -14.77 12.98
C GLN A 238 -13.34 -15.44 14.26
N VAL A 239 -14.54 -16.02 14.19
CA VAL A 239 -15.14 -16.74 15.33
C VAL A 239 -14.34 -17.99 15.69
N ALA A 240 -13.78 -18.69 14.69
CA ALA A 240 -12.95 -19.87 14.90
C ALA A 240 -11.52 -19.55 15.37
N GLN A 241 -10.95 -18.41 14.96
CA GLN A 241 -9.58 -18.02 15.29
C GLN A 241 -9.47 -17.04 16.47
N GLY A 242 -10.59 -16.53 16.99
CA GLY A 242 -10.60 -15.60 18.13
C GLY A 242 -9.79 -14.33 17.82
N LEU A 243 -8.78 -14.03 18.66
CA LEU A 243 -7.86 -12.89 18.51
C LEU A 243 -6.59 -13.22 17.72
N LEU A 244 -6.43 -14.46 17.25
CA LEU A 244 -5.27 -14.86 16.44
C LEU A 244 -5.39 -14.20 15.06
N SER A 245 -4.52 -13.23 14.80
CA SER A 245 -4.39 -12.60 13.50
C SER A 245 -3.24 -13.24 12.73
N GLU A 246 -3.48 -13.56 11.47
CA GLU A 246 -2.39 -13.84 10.54
C GLU A 246 -1.65 -12.52 10.25
N THR A 247 -0.34 -12.57 10.04
CA THR A 247 0.45 -11.37 9.77
C THR A 247 0.99 -11.39 8.35
N TYR A 248 1.20 -10.20 7.81
CA TYR A 248 1.86 -10.00 6.52
C TYR A 248 2.74 -8.77 6.58
N LEU A 249 3.72 -8.71 5.68
CA LEU A 249 4.59 -7.57 5.48
C LEU A 249 4.12 -6.79 4.25
N GLU A 250 3.71 -5.54 4.41
CA GLU A 250 3.40 -4.66 3.27
C GLU A 250 4.68 -4.06 2.72
N ALA A 251 5.09 -4.47 1.52
CA ALA A 251 6.38 -4.09 0.94
C ALA A 251 6.40 -2.65 0.44
N HIS A 252 7.41 -1.90 0.89
CA HIS A 252 7.72 -0.56 0.39
C HIS A 252 8.95 -0.55 -0.52
N HIS A 253 10.00 -1.27 -0.15
CA HIS A 253 11.24 -1.29 -0.91
C HIS A 253 11.77 -2.73 -1.00
N ILE A 254 12.19 -3.14 -2.19
CA ILE A 254 12.69 -4.49 -2.45
C ILE A 254 14.05 -4.35 -3.13
N VAL A 255 15.08 -4.90 -2.50
CA VAL A 255 16.45 -4.94 -3.03
C VAL A 255 16.82 -6.40 -3.23
N LYS A 256 17.33 -6.75 -4.41
CA LYS A 256 17.93 -8.07 -4.64
C LYS A 256 19.33 -8.07 -4.08
N MET A 257 19.63 -8.99 -3.19
CA MET A 257 20.99 -9.20 -2.73
C MET A 257 21.70 -10.09 -3.74
N ASN A 258 22.87 -9.65 -4.20
CA ASN A 258 23.75 -10.55 -4.95
C ASN A 258 24.50 -11.45 -3.98
N LYS A 259 24.86 -12.66 -4.44
CA LYS A 259 25.59 -13.68 -3.66
C LYS A 259 26.88 -13.19 -3.00
N SER A 260 27.45 -12.08 -3.49
CA SER A 260 28.65 -11.42 -2.96
C SER A 260 28.37 -10.42 -1.83
N GLU A 261 27.15 -9.87 -1.74
CA GLU A 261 26.74 -8.94 -0.66
C GLU A 261 26.24 -9.70 0.57
N GLU A 262 25.87 -10.98 0.41
CA GLU A 262 25.48 -11.87 1.51
C GLU A 262 26.63 -12.12 2.49
N ASP A 263 27.86 -12.24 1.97
CA ASP A 263 29.07 -12.44 2.78
C ASP A 263 29.44 -11.18 3.60
N GLU A 264 29.14 -9.97 3.11
CA GLU A 264 29.39 -8.72 3.84
C GLU A 264 28.38 -8.47 4.97
N LEU A 265 27.12 -8.90 4.81
CA LEU A 265 26.10 -8.80 5.86
C LEU A 265 26.20 -9.90 6.93
N GLY A 266 26.73 -11.08 6.55
CA GLY A 266 27.07 -12.14 7.51
C GLY A 266 28.32 -11.83 8.34
N ALA A 267 29.18 -10.93 7.85
CA ALA A 267 30.37 -10.44 8.52
C ALA A 267 30.18 -9.02 9.07
N GLY A 268 29.00 -8.69 9.60
CA GLY A 268 28.82 -7.46 10.36
C GLY A 268 29.85 -7.41 11.49
N ASP A 269 30.80 -6.47 11.39
CA ASP A 269 31.84 -6.25 12.38
C ASP A 269 31.22 -6.29 13.79
N LEU A 270 31.70 -7.23 14.61
CA LEU A 270 31.42 -7.27 16.04
C LEU A 270 31.68 -5.88 16.60
N THR A 271 30.74 -5.32 17.34
CA THR A 271 31.00 -4.07 18.05
C THR A 271 32.18 -4.29 18.99
N GLU A 272 33.02 -3.26 19.20
CA GLU A 272 34.19 -3.35 20.10
C GLU A 272 33.82 -3.85 21.51
N GLU A 273 32.55 -3.71 21.91
CA GLU A 273 31.99 -4.22 23.16
C GLU A 273 31.85 -5.76 23.21
N GLU A 274 31.59 -6.42 22.07
CA GLU A 274 31.50 -7.89 22.00
C GLU A 274 32.88 -8.55 21.90
N LEU A 275 33.86 -7.85 21.31
CA LEU A 275 35.27 -8.29 21.27
C LEU A 275 35.97 -8.22 22.64
N GLN A 276 35.52 -7.36 23.55
CA GLN A 276 36.08 -7.25 24.90
C GLN A 276 35.60 -8.34 25.88
N GLN A 277 34.61 -9.15 25.50
CA GLN A 277 34.06 -10.24 26.32
C GLN A 277 34.57 -11.65 25.94
N ILE A 278 35.47 -11.74 24.96
CA ILE A 278 36.17 -12.97 24.56
C ILE A 278 37.62 -12.90 25.04
#